data_AF-X1HWS2-F1
#
_entry.id   AF-X1HWS2-F1
#
_cell.length_a   1.000
_cell.length_b   1.000
_cell.length_c   1.000
_cell.angle_alpha   90.00
_cell.angle_beta   90.00
_cell.angle_gamma   90.00
#
_symmetry.space_group_name_H-M   'P 1'
#
loop_
_entity.id
_entity.type
_entity.pdbx_description
1 polymer ?
#
loop_
_entity_poly.entity_id
_entity_poly.type
_entity_poly.pdbx_seq_one_letter_code
_entity_poly.pdbx_strand_id
1 'polypeptide(L)'
;DLISQIDKKSKFIDNLKKIFTHNISASVFPAENYLNMKIVELLGLDESVVKKYVEFYRRDIEKIQYIFLSNLKTSTSGIIKKIQIELLLEHTLKSKQEEIYTALHFCNILKVSGVENIRNLAGQTLVNLMPCLSFQQRNDIAIELLRALEMEDYQFTKYIPYYLGQLILYLPPDELEELIDDLIEKIKQSDPKLSSLLLRTVGIAIANYPKYRERFSEREKSYENRLGKMIGILLNGFVHYSLQVKQVAFRVIGREIFGSKYLSLEEKTIYFSLLPKDSHLTNSS
;
A
#
# COMPACT_ATOMS: atom_id res chain seq x y z
N ASP A 1 6.90 11.34 -15.20
CA ASP A 1 7.00 12.79 -15.47
C ASP A 1 7.06 13.07 -16.95
N LEU A 2 6.04 13.76 -17.49
CA LEU A 2 6.04 14.19 -18.90
C LEU A 2 6.98 15.40 -19.11
N ILE A 3 7.06 16.30 -18.13
CA ILE A 3 7.81 17.57 -18.25
C ILE A 3 9.32 17.32 -18.32
N SER A 4 9.85 16.30 -17.64
CA SER A 4 11.27 15.93 -17.72
C SER A 4 11.65 15.27 -19.05
N GLN A 5 10.66 14.81 -19.82
CA GLN A 5 10.85 14.13 -21.11
C GLN A 5 10.63 15.07 -22.30
N ILE A 6 10.15 16.30 -22.07
CA ILE A 6 9.90 17.30 -23.12
C ILE A 6 11.16 18.15 -23.32
N ASP A 7 11.48 18.43 -24.59
CA ASP A 7 12.53 19.38 -24.94
C ASP A 7 12.27 20.75 -24.29
N LYS A 8 13.18 21.17 -23.41
CA LYS A 8 13.11 22.44 -22.67
C LYS A 8 13.16 23.67 -23.58
N LYS A 9 13.51 23.51 -24.86
CA LYS A 9 13.50 24.55 -25.89
C LYS A 9 12.28 24.50 -26.82
N SER A 10 11.31 23.63 -26.53
CA SER A 10 10.09 23.55 -27.33
C SER A 10 9.21 24.79 -27.12
N LYS A 11 8.51 25.20 -28.19
CA LYS A 11 7.51 26.29 -28.14
C LYS A 11 6.45 26.08 -27.05
N PHE A 12 6.16 24.83 -26.71
CA PHE A 12 5.26 24.47 -25.63
C PHE A 12 5.78 24.94 -24.26
N ILE A 13 7.05 24.67 -23.95
CA ILE A 13 7.68 25.10 -22.70
C ILE A 13 7.76 26.62 -22.61
N ASP A 14 8.09 27.32 -23.71
CA ASP A 14 8.11 28.78 -23.72
C ASP A 14 6.72 29.39 -23.48
N ASN A 15 5.67 28.78 -24.04
CA ASN A 15 4.29 29.19 -23.78
C ASN A 15 3.89 28.96 -22.32
N LEU A 16 4.25 27.81 -21.74
CA LEU A 16 4.02 27.53 -20.32
C LEU A 16 4.73 28.55 -19.42
N LYS A 17 6.01 28.85 -19.70
CA LYS A 17 6.77 29.87 -18.98
C LYS A 17 6.04 31.21 -19.00
N LYS A 18 5.59 31.67 -20.17
CA LYS A 18 4.82 32.92 -20.30
C LYS A 18 3.55 32.91 -19.45
N ILE A 19 2.77 31.82 -19.47
CA ILE A 19 1.54 31.68 -18.68
C ILE A 19 1.84 31.83 -17.18
N PHE A 20 2.82 31.09 -16.66
CA PHE A 20 3.17 31.10 -15.25
C PHE A 20 3.87 32.40 -14.79
N THR A 21 4.49 33.15 -15.70
CA THR A 21 5.05 34.48 -15.38
C THR A 21 3.99 35.58 -15.35
N HIS A 22 2.99 35.54 -16.23
CA HIS A 22 2.01 36.64 -16.36
C HIS A 22 0.73 36.43 -15.54
N ASN A 23 0.35 35.18 -15.25
CA ASN A 23 -0.91 34.85 -14.57
C ASN A 23 -0.66 34.26 -13.18
N ILE A 24 0.07 34.99 -12.33
CA ILE A 24 0.38 34.53 -10.98
C ILE A 24 -0.85 34.71 -10.08
N SER A 25 -1.58 33.63 -9.85
CA SER A 25 -2.74 33.60 -8.97
C SER A 25 -2.83 32.28 -8.19
N ALA A 26 -3.44 32.35 -7.00
CA ALA A 26 -3.76 31.18 -6.20
C ALA A 26 -5.03 30.52 -6.75
N SER A 27 -5.01 29.20 -6.89
CA SER A 27 -6.24 28.41 -7.02
C SER A 27 -6.93 28.28 -5.66
N VAL A 28 -8.24 28.10 -5.70
CA VAL A 28 -9.04 27.69 -4.53
C VAL A 28 -8.85 26.21 -4.17
N PHE A 29 -8.28 25.42 -5.09
CA PHE A 29 -8.02 24.00 -4.88
C PHE A 29 -6.55 23.76 -4.52
N PRO A 30 -6.27 23.18 -3.32
CA PRO A 30 -4.91 22.81 -2.93
C PRO A 30 -4.18 21.90 -3.92
N ALA A 31 -4.93 21.01 -4.58
CA ALA A 31 -4.42 20.14 -5.62
C ALA A 31 -3.79 20.94 -6.79
N GLU A 32 -4.45 22.00 -7.24
CA GLU A 32 -3.96 22.81 -8.35
C GLU A 32 -2.75 23.65 -7.94
N ASN A 33 -2.75 24.22 -6.73
CA ASN A 33 -1.60 24.97 -6.22
C ASN A 33 -0.36 24.08 -6.09
N TYR A 34 -0.53 22.85 -5.61
CA TYR A 34 0.54 21.85 -5.58
C TYR A 34 1.06 21.54 -6.98
N LEU A 35 0.20 21.24 -7.95
CA LEU A 35 0.64 20.98 -9.33
C LEU A 35 1.33 22.19 -9.95
N ASN A 36 0.80 23.39 -9.77
CA ASN A 36 1.39 24.62 -10.27
C ASN A 36 2.79 24.84 -9.70
N MET A 37 2.97 24.62 -8.40
CA MET A 37 4.29 24.65 -7.75
C MET A 37 5.25 23.66 -8.42
N LYS A 38 4.86 22.38 -8.57
CA LYS A 38 5.69 21.34 -9.21
C LYS A 38 6.06 21.70 -10.65
N ILE A 39 5.11 22.25 -11.42
CA ILE A 39 5.36 22.67 -12.81
C ILE A 39 6.37 23.82 -12.85
N VAL A 40 6.18 24.85 -12.02
CA VAL A 40 7.04 26.04 -12.00
C VAL A 40 8.46 25.69 -11.56
N GLU A 41 8.63 24.81 -10.57
CA GLU A 41 9.94 24.30 -10.15
C GLU A 41 10.69 23.59 -11.31
N LEU A 42 9.97 22.89 -12.20
CA LEU A 42 10.55 22.19 -13.34
C LEU A 42 10.86 23.11 -14.53
N LEU A 43 10.14 24.22 -14.68
CA LEU A 43 10.29 25.14 -15.81
C LEU A 43 11.54 26.02 -15.73
N GLY A 44 12.20 26.10 -14.57
CA GLY A 44 13.38 26.95 -14.36
C GLY A 44 13.06 28.44 -14.54
N LEU A 45 11.92 28.87 -13.99
CA LEU A 45 11.50 30.28 -13.97
C LEU A 45 12.29 31.08 -12.94
N ASP A 46 12.18 32.41 -13.01
CA ASP A 46 12.77 33.32 -12.03
C ASP A 46 12.37 32.94 -10.60
N GLU A 47 13.33 33.02 -9.68
CA GLU A 47 13.15 32.60 -8.28
C GLU A 47 11.98 33.34 -7.60
N SER A 48 11.74 34.59 -7.97
CA SER A 48 10.62 35.40 -7.45
C SER A 48 9.25 34.85 -7.87
N VAL A 49 9.14 34.26 -9.06
CA VAL A 49 7.91 33.60 -9.54
C VAL A 49 7.72 32.28 -8.80
N VAL A 50 8.79 31.48 -8.72
CA VAL A 50 8.78 30.19 -7.99
C VAL A 50 8.33 30.39 -6.54
N LYS A 51 8.88 31.39 -5.83
CA LYS A 51 8.52 31.71 -4.44
C LYS A 51 7.03 31.98 -4.26
N LYS A 52 6.37 32.69 -5.18
CA LYS A 52 4.93 32.96 -5.09
C LYS A 52 4.08 31.68 -5.17
N TYR A 53 4.42 30.75 -6.06
CA TYR A 53 3.71 29.47 -6.17
C TYR A 53 3.96 28.57 -4.97
N VAL A 54 5.19 28.57 -4.42
CA VAL A 54 5.50 27.90 -3.16
C VAL A 54 4.68 28.49 -2.00
N GLU A 55 4.48 29.80 -1.95
CA GLU A 55 3.62 30.46 -0.93
C GLU A 55 2.14 30.09 -1.06
N PHE A 56 1.62 29.85 -2.27
CA PHE A 56 0.26 29.33 -2.45
C PHE A 56 0.13 27.93 -1.84
N TYR A 57 1.04 27.04 -2.21
CA TYR A 57 1.10 25.69 -1.65
C TYR A 57 1.26 25.70 -0.13
N ARG A 58 2.16 26.53 0.43
CA ARG A 58 2.40 26.60 1.88
C ARG A 58 1.15 26.99 2.66
N ARG A 59 0.37 27.95 2.14
CA ARG A 59 -0.91 28.35 2.75
C ARG A 59 -1.94 27.23 2.77
N ASP A 60 -1.94 26.36 1.76
CA ASP A 60 -2.81 25.19 1.75
C ASP A 60 -2.38 24.13 2.76
N ILE A 61 -1.07 23.94 2.93
CA ILE A 61 -0.48 23.04 3.94
C ILE A 61 -0.76 23.54 5.36
N GLU A 62 -0.73 24.85 5.63
CA GLU A 62 -1.17 25.41 6.91
C GLU A 62 -2.63 25.02 7.24
N LYS A 63 -3.39 24.58 6.24
CA LYS A 63 -4.80 24.14 6.31
C LYS A 63 -4.97 22.66 5.93
N ILE A 64 -3.95 21.83 6.15
CA ILE A 64 -3.92 20.40 5.74
C ILE A 64 -5.14 19.60 6.23
N GLN A 65 -5.70 19.94 7.39
CA GLN A 65 -6.93 19.34 7.93
C GLN A 65 -8.12 19.42 6.98
N TYR A 66 -8.25 20.50 6.20
CA TYR A 66 -9.29 20.62 5.18
C TYR A 66 -9.04 19.68 3.98
N ILE A 67 -7.78 19.42 3.64
CA ILE A 67 -7.40 18.46 2.60
C ILE A 67 -7.82 17.05 3.03
N PHE A 68 -7.50 16.65 4.27
CA PHE A 68 -7.91 15.37 4.85
C PHE A 68 -9.44 15.20 4.82
N LEU A 69 -10.19 16.19 5.32
CA LEU A 69 -11.66 16.16 5.28
C LEU A 69 -12.21 16.09 3.84
N SER A 70 -11.64 16.86 2.91
CA SER A 70 -12.12 16.88 1.52
C SER A 70 -11.92 15.54 0.82
N ASN A 71 -10.84 14.82 1.12
CA ASN A 71 -10.54 13.51 0.54
C ASN A 71 -11.58 12.43 0.89
N LEU A 72 -12.25 12.56 2.03
CA LEU A 72 -13.28 11.62 2.47
C LEU A 72 -14.67 11.93 1.88
N LYS A 73 -14.90 13.14 1.38
CA LYS A 73 -16.20 13.51 0.78
C LYS A 73 -16.43 12.80 -0.54
N THR A 74 -17.65 12.33 -0.77
CA THR A 74 -18.07 11.73 -2.05
C THR A 74 -18.13 12.75 -3.17
N SER A 75 -18.40 14.02 -2.85
CA SER A 75 -18.48 15.12 -3.81
C SER A 75 -17.13 15.58 -4.36
N THR A 76 -16.02 15.24 -3.71
CA THR A 76 -14.68 15.56 -4.21
C THR A 76 -14.33 14.65 -5.37
N SER A 77 -13.95 15.22 -6.51
CA SER A 77 -13.64 14.44 -7.71
C SER A 77 -12.41 13.54 -7.51
N GLY A 78 -12.39 12.39 -8.20
CA GLY A 78 -11.28 11.43 -8.09
C GLY A 78 -9.92 12.03 -8.50
N ILE A 79 -9.89 12.94 -9.48
CA ILE A 79 -8.65 13.61 -9.90
C ILE A 79 -8.09 14.48 -8.78
N ILE A 80 -8.95 15.25 -8.09
CA ILE A 80 -8.52 16.07 -6.95
C ILE A 80 -8.00 15.19 -5.82
N LYS A 81 -8.70 14.10 -5.48
CA LYS A 81 -8.23 13.16 -4.45
C LYS A 81 -6.87 12.55 -4.79
N LYS A 82 -6.67 12.16 -6.06
CA LYS A 82 -5.39 11.61 -6.51
C LYS A 82 -4.25 12.59 -6.24
N ILE A 83 -4.40 13.83 -6.68
CA ILE A 83 -3.38 14.87 -6.50
C ILE A 83 -3.18 15.18 -5.03
N GLN A 84 -4.26 15.24 -4.23
CA GLN A 84 -4.17 15.45 -2.78
C GLN A 84 -3.44 14.30 -2.07
N ILE A 85 -3.62 13.05 -2.48
CA ILE A 85 -2.86 11.91 -1.93
C ILE A 85 -1.36 12.06 -2.21
N GLU A 86 -0.99 12.44 -3.44
CA GLU A 86 0.41 12.69 -3.82
C GLU A 86 1.00 13.87 -3.03
N LEU A 87 0.24 14.96 -2.90
CA LEU A 87 0.57 16.14 -2.11
C LEU A 87 0.84 15.77 -0.64
N LEU A 88 -0.05 15.02 -0.01
CA LEU A 88 0.07 14.60 1.38
C LEU A 88 1.30 13.71 1.58
N LEU A 89 1.52 12.72 0.71
CA LEU A 89 2.70 11.87 0.76
C LEU A 89 3.99 12.71 0.67
N GLU A 90 4.10 13.58 -0.33
CA GLU A 90 5.30 14.41 -0.52
C GLU A 90 5.52 15.35 0.68
N HIS A 91 4.46 15.97 1.19
CA HIS A 91 4.54 16.83 2.37
C HIS A 91 5.08 16.06 3.58
N THR A 92 4.47 14.93 3.92
CA THR A 92 4.85 14.10 5.07
C THR A 92 6.29 13.61 4.98
N LEU A 93 6.72 13.16 3.79
CA LEU A 93 8.11 12.70 3.59
C LEU A 93 9.13 13.84 3.76
N LYS A 94 8.78 15.07 3.39
CA LYS A 94 9.65 16.25 3.53
C LYS A 94 9.67 16.82 4.95
N SER A 95 8.50 16.95 5.58
CA SER A 95 8.38 17.58 6.90
C SER A 95 8.66 16.61 8.05
N LYS A 96 8.45 15.30 7.85
CA LYS A 96 8.42 14.28 8.90
C LYS A 96 7.44 14.62 10.02
N GLN A 97 6.35 15.30 9.67
CA GLN A 97 5.27 15.68 10.59
C GLN A 97 4.01 14.89 10.23
N GLU A 98 3.21 14.60 11.26
CA GLU A 98 1.89 13.95 11.11
C GLU A 98 1.94 12.61 10.34
N GLU A 99 3.04 11.86 10.43
CA GLU A 99 3.27 10.64 9.65
C GLU A 99 2.18 9.58 9.93
N ILE A 100 1.88 9.33 11.21
CA ILE A 100 0.81 8.43 11.62
C ILE A 100 -0.57 8.91 11.17
N TYR A 101 -0.85 10.21 11.26
CA TYR A 101 -2.13 10.76 10.85
C TYR A 101 -2.34 10.58 9.34
N THR A 102 -1.29 10.82 8.55
CA THR A 102 -1.31 10.61 7.10
C THR A 102 -1.48 9.13 6.76
N ALA A 103 -0.81 8.23 7.48
CA ALA A 103 -0.96 6.79 7.31
C ALA A 103 -2.40 6.32 7.61
N LEU A 104 -2.98 6.75 8.74
CA LEU A 104 -4.37 6.46 9.09
C LEU A 104 -5.36 7.03 8.07
N HIS A 105 -5.08 8.21 7.53
CA HIS A 105 -5.87 8.78 6.44
C HIS A 105 -5.85 7.91 5.18
N PHE A 106 -4.69 7.39 4.79
CA PHE A 106 -4.60 6.45 3.66
C PHE A 106 -5.28 5.11 3.96
N CYS A 107 -5.22 4.60 5.19
CA CYS A 107 -6.05 3.47 5.61
C CYS A 107 -7.53 3.76 5.40
N ASN A 108 -8.01 4.93 5.81
CA ASN A 108 -9.40 5.33 5.62
C ASN A 108 -9.78 5.39 4.14
N ILE A 109 -8.99 6.02 3.28
CA ILE A 109 -9.26 6.06 1.83
C ILE A 109 -9.30 4.64 1.23
N LEU A 110 -8.34 3.78 1.59
CA LEU A 110 -8.30 2.39 1.13
C LEU A 110 -9.58 1.63 1.54
N LYS A 111 -10.08 1.86 2.76
CA LYS A 111 -11.29 1.23 3.31
C LYS A 111 -12.60 1.75 2.71
N VAL A 112 -12.73 3.06 2.45
CA VAL A 112 -14.06 3.66 2.20
C VAL A 112 -14.22 4.39 0.86
N SER A 113 -13.15 4.60 0.10
CA SER A 113 -13.29 5.30 -1.19
C SER A 113 -14.10 4.48 -2.18
N GLY A 114 -15.11 5.08 -2.81
CA GLY A 114 -15.92 4.46 -3.87
C GLY A 114 -15.15 4.20 -5.17
N VAL A 115 -14.02 4.87 -5.39
CA VAL A 115 -13.26 4.80 -6.65
C VAL A 115 -12.05 3.86 -6.50
N GLU A 116 -12.01 2.79 -7.30
CA GLU A 116 -10.95 1.78 -7.25
C GLU A 116 -9.53 2.35 -7.39
N ASN A 117 -9.31 3.20 -8.40
CA ASN A 117 -7.99 3.79 -8.62
C ASN A 117 -7.50 4.62 -7.43
N ILE A 118 -8.43 5.23 -6.67
CA ILE A 118 -8.09 6.01 -5.48
C ILE A 118 -7.77 5.10 -4.30
N ARG A 119 -8.49 3.97 -4.15
CA ARG A 119 -8.13 2.93 -3.16
C ARG A 119 -6.73 2.40 -3.43
N ASN A 120 -6.45 2.04 -4.68
CA ASN A 120 -5.16 1.47 -5.04
C ASN A 120 -4.01 2.47 -4.85
N LEU A 121 -4.24 3.74 -5.21
CA LEU A 121 -3.27 4.79 -4.95
C LEU A 121 -3.00 4.95 -3.45
N ALA A 122 -4.04 5.04 -2.62
CA ALA A 122 -3.88 5.17 -1.16
C ALA A 122 -3.15 3.97 -0.54
N GLY A 123 -3.46 2.75 -0.98
CA GLY A 123 -2.75 1.55 -0.54
C GLY A 123 -1.27 1.58 -0.94
N GLN A 124 -0.96 2.00 -2.17
CA GLN A 124 0.43 2.10 -2.63
C GLN A 124 1.21 3.21 -1.91
N THR A 125 0.59 4.37 -1.68
CA THR A 125 1.23 5.46 -0.93
C THR A 125 1.43 5.09 0.53
N LEU A 126 0.52 4.32 1.13
CA LEU A 126 0.70 3.76 2.47
C LEU A 126 1.92 2.82 2.54
N VAL A 127 2.09 1.92 1.57
CA VAL A 127 3.30 1.06 1.47
C VAL A 127 4.58 1.90 1.38
N ASN A 128 4.55 3.00 0.64
CA ASN A 128 5.69 3.91 0.50
C ASN A 128 5.97 4.72 1.78
N LEU A 129 4.96 4.92 2.63
CA LEU A 129 5.06 5.68 3.87
C LEU A 129 5.56 4.82 5.06
N MET A 130 5.36 3.50 5.04
CA MET A 130 5.80 2.60 6.12
C MET A 130 7.25 2.76 6.57
N PRO A 131 8.25 2.95 5.69
CA PRO A 131 9.64 3.15 6.12
C PRO A 131 9.84 4.34 7.07
N CYS A 132 9.00 5.38 6.96
CA CYS A 132 9.10 6.60 7.77
C CYS A 132 8.46 6.45 9.16
N LEU A 133 7.49 5.54 9.29
CA LEU A 133 6.80 5.30 10.56
C LEU A 133 7.71 4.62 11.59
N SER A 134 7.51 4.96 12.87
CA SER A 134 8.10 4.21 13.99
C SER A 134 7.57 2.78 14.04
N PHE A 135 8.28 1.85 14.71
CA PHE A 135 7.79 0.47 14.81
C PHE A 135 6.41 0.35 15.45
N GLN A 136 6.14 1.15 16.48
CA GLN A 136 4.81 1.22 17.10
C GLN A 136 3.75 1.67 16.09
N GLN A 137 4.01 2.74 15.34
CA GLN A 137 3.09 3.24 14.32
C GLN A 137 2.86 2.23 13.20
N ARG A 138 3.89 1.47 12.80
CA ARG A 138 3.75 0.40 11.81
C ARG A 138 2.81 -0.70 12.31
N ASN A 139 2.93 -1.07 13.60
CA ASN A 139 2.02 -2.02 14.23
C ASN A 139 0.58 -1.48 14.25
N ASP A 140 0.38 -0.24 14.68
CA ASP A 140 -0.94 0.41 14.69
C ASP A 140 -1.62 0.35 13.31
N ILE A 141 -0.87 0.61 12.24
CA ILE A 141 -1.37 0.54 10.86
C ILE A 141 -1.71 -0.89 10.43
N ALA A 142 -0.89 -1.88 10.79
CA ALA A 142 -1.16 -3.28 10.50
C ALA A 142 -2.44 -3.76 11.19
N ILE A 143 -2.60 -3.43 12.48
CA ILE A 143 -3.79 -3.79 13.27
C ILE A 143 -5.05 -3.09 12.75
N GLU A 144 -4.95 -1.81 12.41
CA GLU A 144 -6.06 -1.04 11.82
C GLU A 144 -6.60 -1.69 10.54
N LEU A 145 -5.70 -2.11 9.65
CA LEU A 145 -6.09 -2.79 8.41
C LEU A 145 -6.52 -4.24 8.61
N LEU A 146 -5.98 -4.93 9.62
CA LEU A 146 -6.43 -6.28 9.98
C LEU A 146 -7.89 -6.25 10.46
N ARG A 147 -8.24 -5.28 11.33
CA ARG A 147 -9.62 -5.03 11.76
C ARG A 147 -10.52 -4.68 10.57
N ALA A 148 -9.99 -3.92 9.62
CA ALA A 148 -10.75 -3.54 8.44
C ALA A 148 -11.13 -4.73 7.52
N LEU A 149 -10.45 -5.88 7.61
CA LEU A 149 -10.86 -7.09 6.88
C LEU A 149 -12.21 -7.65 7.36
N GLU A 150 -12.60 -7.34 8.60
CA GLU A 150 -13.86 -7.80 9.21
C GLU A 150 -15.07 -6.98 8.75
N MET A 151 -14.86 -5.89 8.00
CA MET A 151 -15.96 -5.07 7.48
C MET A 151 -16.88 -5.89 6.54
N GLU A 152 -18.18 -5.62 6.65
CA GLU A 152 -19.23 -6.37 5.92
C GLU A 152 -19.12 -6.20 4.40
N ASP A 153 -18.74 -5.02 3.92
CA ASP A 153 -18.74 -4.73 2.49
C ASP A 153 -17.51 -5.30 1.77
N TYR A 154 -17.72 -6.44 1.10
CA TYR A 154 -16.69 -7.12 0.32
C TYR A 154 -16.16 -6.27 -0.85
N GLN A 155 -16.95 -5.33 -1.38
CA GLN A 155 -16.48 -4.47 -2.47
C GLN A 155 -15.28 -3.63 -2.05
N PHE A 156 -15.16 -3.29 -0.77
CA PHE A 156 -14.02 -2.55 -0.25
C PHE A 156 -12.94 -3.47 0.32
N THR A 157 -13.30 -4.45 1.15
CA THR A 157 -12.32 -5.29 1.85
C THR A 157 -11.45 -6.12 0.92
N LYS A 158 -11.92 -6.44 -0.30
CA LYS A 158 -11.12 -7.18 -1.29
C LYS A 158 -9.84 -6.47 -1.75
N TYR A 159 -9.66 -5.16 -1.53
CA TYR A 159 -8.42 -4.46 -1.91
C TYR A 159 -7.37 -4.47 -0.79
N ILE A 160 -7.80 -4.59 0.47
CA ILE A 160 -6.93 -4.49 1.64
C ILE A 160 -5.84 -5.59 1.67
N PRO A 161 -6.13 -6.88 1.39
CA PRO A 161 -5.13 -7.94 1.48
C PRO A 161 -3.84 -7.69 0.68
N TYR A 162 -3.95 -7.07 -0.50
CA TYR A 162 -2.80 -6.80 -1.35
C TYR A 162 -1.83 -5.80 -0.71
N TYR A 163 -2.34 -4.81 0.01
CA TYR A 163 -1.51 -3.83 0.70
C TYR A 163 -1.08 -4.36 2.06
N LEU A 164 -2.03 -4.87 2.86
CA LEU A 164 -1.74 -5.41 4.20
C LEU A 164 -0.64 -6.48 4.16
N GLY A 165 -0.67 -7.42 3.21
CA GLY A 165 0.37 -8.45 3.10
C GLY A 165 1.78 -7.88 2.86
N GLN A 166 1.90 -6.71 2.23
CA GLN A 166 3.18 -5.99 2.10
C GLN A 166 3.52 -5.20 3.38
N LEU A 167 2.52 -4.60 4.02
CA LEU A 167 2.70 -3.73 5.19
C LEU A 167 3.17 -4.52 6.42
N ILE A 168 2.67 -5.74 6.64
CA ILE A 168 3.10 -6.56 7.78
C ILE A 168 4.59 -6.90 7.75
N LEU A 169 5.22 -6.89 6.57
CA LEU A 169 6.66 -7.09 6.40
C LEU A 169 7.51 -5.87 6.83
N TYR A 170 6.89 -4.81 7.33
CA TYR A 170 7.59 -3.70 7.98
C TYR A 170 7.60 -3.81 9.51
N LEU A 171 6.95 -4.84 10.07
CA LEU A 171 6.98 -5.14 11.49
C LEU A 171 8.31 -5.80 11.89
N PRO A 172 8.86 -5.46 13.07
CA PRO A 172 10.01 -6.16 13.64
C PRO A 172 9.78 -7.68 13.74
N PRO A 173 10.86 -8.49 13.78
CA PRO A 173 10.76 -9.96 13.80
C PRO A 173 9.80 -10.53 14.85
N ASP A 174 9.83 -10.01 16.08
CA ASP A 174 8.99 -10.51 17.18
C ASP A 174 7.50 -10.15 16.96
N GLU A 175 7.23 -8.91 16.55
CA GLU A 175 5.87 -8.43 16.24
C GLU A 175 5.25 -9.16 15.04
N LEU A 176 6.07 -9.46 14.01
CA LEU A 176 5.61 -10.23 12.86
C LEU A 176 5.33 -11.70 13.26
N GLU A 177 6.13 -12.26 14.16
CA GLU A 177 5.92 -13.61 14.68
C GLU A 177 4.61 -13.71 15.45
N GLU A 178 4.35 -12.78 16.38
CA GLU A 178 3.10 -12.69 17.14
C GLU A 178 1.90 -12.54 16.20
N LEU A 179 1.99 -11.63 15.21
CA LEU A 179 0.93 -11.46 14.23
C LEU A 179 0.66 -12.73 13.43
N ILE A 180 1.68 -13.49 13.03
CA ILE A 180 1.51 -14.75 12.29
C ILE A 180 0.82 -15.79 13.17
N ASP A 181 1.19 -15.90 14.44
CA ASP A 181 0.57 -16.82 15.38
C ASP A 181 -0.92 -16.45 15.62
N ASP A 182 -1.23 -15.16 15.73
CA ASP A 182 -2.61 -14.66 15.77
C ASP A 182 -3.40 -15.00 14.50
N LEU A 183 -2.79 -14.86 13.32
CA LEU A 183 -3.43 -15.20 12.05
C LEU A 183 -3.75 -16.70 11.94
N ILE A 184 -2.90 -17.57 12.49
CA ILE A 184 -3.15 -19.02 12.55
C ILE A 184 -4.44 -19.31 13.31
N GLU A 185 -4.63 -18.70 14.49
CA GLU A 185 -5.82 -18.91 15.29
C GLU A 185 -7.06 -18.24 14.68
N LYS A 186 -6.89 -17.02 14.16
CA LYS A 186 -7.98 -16.25 13.57
C LYS A 186 -8.60 -16.95 12.37
N ILE A 187 -7.80 -17.55 11.48
CA ILE A 187 -8.32 -18.27 10.29
C ILE A 187 -9.19 -19.47 10.67
N LYS A 188 -8.88 -20.15 11.79
CA LYS A 188 -9.67 -21.31 12.27
C LYS A 188 -11.06 -20.91 12.78
N GLN A 189 -11.16 -19.70 13.34
CA GLN A 189 -12.38 -19.20 14.01
C GLN A 189 -13.23 -18.30 13.11
N SER A 190 -12.66 -17.81 12.01
CA SER A 190 -13.30 -16.87 11.10
C SER A 190 -14.30 -17.54 10.16
N ASP A 191 -15.27 -16.75 9.68
CA ASP A 191 -16.15 -17.18 8.60
C ASP A 191 -15.38 -17.36 7.27
N PRO A 192 -15.92 -18.11 6.29
CA PRO A 192 -15.23 -18.35 5.02
C PRO A 192 -14.79 -17.10 4.25
N LYS A 193 -15.52 -15.98 4.34
CA LYS A 193 -15.17 -14.72 3.67
C LYS A 193 -13.93 -14.11 4.34
N LEU A 194 -13.94 -13.97 5.67
CA LEU A 194 -12.79 -13.44 6.41
C LEU A 194 -11.57 -14.35 6.27
N SER A 195 -11.72 -15.67 6.40
CA SER A 195 -10.62 -16.62 6.16
C SER A 195 -10.04 -16.49 4.74
N SER A 196 -10.88 -16.26 3.73
CA SER A 196 -10.42 -16.02 2.36
C SER A 196 -9.58 -14.74 2.22
N LEU A 197 -9.95 -13.67 2.93
CA LEU A 197 -9.19 -12.42 2.93
C LEU A 197 -7.85 -12.58 3.65
N LEU A 198 -7.83 -13.25 4.80
CA LEU A 198 -6.63 -13.53 5.59
C LEU A 198 -5.64 -14.41 4.82
N LEU A 199 -6.11 -15.49 4.18
CA LEU A 199 -5.27 -16.34 3.32
C LEU A 199 -4.62 -15.53 2.19
N ARG A 200 -5.38 -14.62 1.56
CA ARG A 200 -4.83 -13.76 0.51
C ARG A 200 -3.77 -12.80 1.07
N THR A 201 -4.00 -12.21 2.25
CA THR A 201 -3.01 -11.35 2.93
C THR A 201 -1.71 -12.11 3.16
N VAL A 202 -1.79 -13.33 3.70
CA VAL A 202 -0.62 -14.19 3.95
C VAL A 202 0.09 -14.55 2.66
N GLY A 203 -0.65 -14.90 1.59
CA GLY A 203 -0.05 -15.20 0.29
C GLY A 203 0.72 -14.02 -0.32
N ILE A 204 0.20 -12.80 -0.18
CA ILE A 204 0.88 -11.59 -0.63
C ILE A 204 2.14 -11.32 0.22
N ALA A 205 2.08 -11.60 1.53
CA ALA A 205 3.25 -11.51 2.41
C ALA A 205 4.34 -12.49 1.98
N ILE A 206 4.00 -13.75 1.75
CA ILE A 206 4.94 -14.76 1.24
C ILE A 206 5.58 -14.30 -0.07
N ALA A 207 4.77 -13.79 -1.01
CA ALA A 207 5.25 -13.32 -2.31
C ALA A 207 6.22 -12.13 -2.23
N ASN A 208 6.23 -11.38 -1.12
CA ASN A 208 7.12 -10.24 -0.90
C ASN A 208 8.16 -10.49 0.20
N TYR A 209 8.16 -11.69 0.81
CA TYR A 209 8.98 -12.03 1.96
C TYR A 209 10.50 -11.97 1.71
N PRO A 210 11.04 -12.16 0.50
CA PRO A 210 12.47 -11.96 0.27
C PRO A 210 12.97 -10.58 0.68
N LYS A 211 12.18 -9.53 0.41
CA LYS A 211 12.49 -8.15 0.79
C LYS A 211 12.55 -7.94 2.31
N TYR A 212 12.05 -8.88 3.12
CA TYR A 212 12.11 -8.77 4.57
C TYR A 212 13.56 -8.80 5.08
N ARG A 213 14.42 -9.60 4.43
CA ARG A 213 15.85 -9.71 4.77
C ARG A 213 16.62 -8.42 4.56
N GLU A 214 16.18 -7.59 3.63
CA GLU A 214 16.77 -6.26 3.38
C GLU A 214 16.44 -5.27 4.50
N ARG A 215 15.37 -5.51 5.27
CA ARG A 215 14.87 -4.60 6.32
C ARG A 215 15.32 -4.99 7.71
N PHE A 216 15.34 -6.29 8.01
CA PHE A 216 15.66 -6.82 9.32
C PHE A 216 16.72 -7.90 9.20
N SER A 217 17.83 -7.71 9.91
CA SER A 217 18.87 -8.72 10.03
C SER A 217 18.46 -9.73 11.11
N GLU A 218 18.22 -10.97 10.72
CA GLU A 218 17.89 -12.07 11.63
C GLU A 218 18.64 -13.36 11.26
N ARG A 219 18.56 -14.38 12.12
CA ARG A 219 19.14 -15.69 11.82
C ARG A 219 18.35 -16.34 10.70
N GLU A 220 19.05 -16.96 9.75
CA GLU A 220 18.44 -17.66 8.62
C GLU A 220 17.35 -18.65 9.04
N LYS A 221 17.61 -19.42 10.10
CA LYS A 221 16.65 -20.37 10.67
C LYS A 221 15.36 -19.69 11.16
N SER A 222 15.43 -18.49 11.73
CA SER A 222 14.24 -17.74 12.16
C SER A 222 13.41 -17.30 10.95
N TYR A 223 14.08 -16.78 9.92
CA TYR A 223 13.45 -16.42 8.66
C TYR A 223 12.74 -17.62 8.00
N GLU A 224 13.44 -18.74 7.86
CA GLU A 224 12.90 -19.96 7.24
C GLU A 224 11.74 -20.55 8.04
N ASN A 225 11.84 -20.59 9.37
CA ASN A 225 10.76 -21.06 10.24
C ASN A 225 9.50 -20.21 10.05
N ARG A 226 9.65 -18.88 9.98
CA ARG A 226 8.54 -17.96 9.79
C ARG A 226 7.89 -18.10 8.42
N LEU A 227 8.68 -18.26 7.38
CA LEU A 227 8.19 -18.61 6.04
C LEU A 227 7.40 -19.94 6.08
N GLY A 228 7.94 -20.96 6.77
CA GLY A 228 7.29 -22.24 6.97
C GLY A 228 5.94 -22.11 7.67
N LYS A 229 5.84 -21.28 8.72
CA LYS A 229 4.56 -20.96 9.39
C LYS A 229 3.56 -20.32 8.43
N MET A 230 3.98 -19.32 7.65
CA MET A 230 3.10 -18.67 6.67
C MET A 230 2.62 -19.62 5.57
N ILE A 231 3.50 -20.47 5.05
CA ILE A 231 3.11 -21.53 4.10
C ILE A 231 2.15 -22.52 4.77
N GLY A 232 2.42 -22.92 6.01
CA GLY A 232 1.56 -23.76 6.83
C GLY A 232 0.13 -23.21 6.97
N ILE A 233 -0.03 -21.90 7.13
CA ILE A 233 -1.34 -21.24 7.11
C ILE A 233 -2.09 -21.52 5.80
N LEU A 234 -1.42 -21.38 4.65
CA LEU A 234 -2.06 -21.63 3.35
C LEU A 234 -2.43 -23.11 3.16
N LEU A 235 -1.57 -24.01 3.61
CA LEU A 235 -1.80 -25.45 3.55
C LEU A 235 -2.98 -25.89 4.42
N ASN A 236 -3.12 -25.30 5.61
CA ASN A 236 -4.28 -25.51 6.47
C ASN A 236 -5.59 -25.10 5.78
N GLY A 237 -5.53 -24.14 4.85
CA GLY A 237 -6.64 -23.78 3.98
C GLY A 237 -7.17 -24.94 3.11
N PHE A 238 -6.34 -25.93 2.74
CA PHE A 238 -6.77 -27.10 1.96
C PHE A 238 -7.60 -28.10 2.74
N VAL A 239 -7.35 -28.22 4.05
CA VAL A 239 -8.07 -29.13 4.94
C VAL A 239 -9.24 -28.44 5.65
N HIS A 240 -9.47 -27.15 5.37
CA HIS A 240 -10.56 -26.38 5.94
C HIS A 240 -11.95 -26.95 5.56
N TYR A 241 -12.93 -26.91 6.45
CA TYR A 241 -14.26 -27.51 6.19
C TYR A 241 -15.00 -26.86 5.01
N SER A 242 -14.85 -25.55 4.82
CA SER A 242 -15.47 -24.79 3.73
C SER A 242 -14.75 -24.96 2.39
N LEU A 243 -15.48 -25.41 1.37
CA LEU A 243 -14.99 -25.52 -0.02
C LEU A 243 -14.46 -24.19 -0.58
N GLN A 244 -15.11 -23.07 -0.22
CA GLN A 244 -14.67 -21.73 -0.63
C GLN A 244 -13.25 -21.44 -0.16
N VAL A 245 -12.95 -21.75 1.11
CA VAL A 245 -11.63 -21.52 1.70
C VAL A 245 -10.58 -22.40 1.02
N LYS A 246 -10.90 -23.67 0.73
CA LYS A 246 -10.02 -24.57 -0.03
C LYS A 246 -9.66 -24.01 -1.41
N GLN A 247 -10.67 -23.52 -2.15
CA GLN A 247 -10.46 -22.94 -3.47
C GLN A 247 -9.66 -21.64 -3.41
N VAL A 248 -9.84 -20.84 -2.37
CA VAL A 248 -9.06 -19.62 -2.17
C VAL A 248 -7.61 -19.95 -1.83
N ALA A 249 -7.35 -20.90 -0.92
CA ALA A 249 -5.99 -21.36 -0.62
C ALA A 249 -5.25 -21.82 -1.89
N PHE A 250 -5.92 -22.64 -2.72
CA PHE A 250 -5.37 -23.09 -3.99
C PHE A 250 -5.04 -21.92 -4.93
N ARG A 251 -5.99 -20.99 -5.09
CA ARG A 251 -5.82 -19.81 -5.94
C ARG A 251 -4.69 -18.91 -5.45
N VAL A 252 -4.57 -18.72 -4.14
CA VAL A 252 -3.53 -17.89 -3.52
C VAL A 252 -2.15 -18.48 -3.79
N ILE A 253 -1.96 -19.78 -3.56
CA ILE A 253 -0.70 -20.46 -3.86
C ILE A 253 -0.36 -20.36 -5.35
N GLY A 254 -1.31 -20.68 -6.22
CA GLY A 254 -1.08 -20.65 -7.67
C GLY A 254 -0.81 -19.25 -8.22
N ARG A 255 -1.63 -18.26 -7.85
CA ARG A 255 -1.59 -16.91 -8.44
C ARG A 255 -0.66 -15.96 -7.70
N GLU A 256 -0.81 -15.85 -6.38
CA GLU A 256 -0.11 -14.84 -5.59
C GLU A 256 1.33 -15.25 -5.30
N ILE A 257 1.64 -16.56 -5.23
CA ILE A 257 3.00 -17.06 -5.00
C ILE A 257 3.65 -17.49 -6.33
N PHE A 258 3.20 -18.58 -6.95
CA PHE A 258 3.89 -19.10 -8.14
C PHE A 258 3.67 -18.23 -9.39
N GLY A 259 2.52 -17.57 -9.50
CA GLY A 259 2.24 -16.55 -10.51
C GLY A 259 2.86 -15.18 -10.22
N SER A 260 3.52 -15.00 -9.07
CA SER A 260 4.11 -13.73 -8.67
C SER A 260 5.22 -13.29 -9.62
N LYS A 261 5.30 -11.98 -9.86
CA LYS A 261 6.46 -11.33 -10.49
C LYS A 261 7.50 -10.83 -9.47
N TYR A 262 7.17 -10.91 -8.18
CA TYR A 262 8.03 -10.46 -7.08
C TYR A 262 9.00 -11.55 -6.61
N LEU A 263 8.71 -12.81 -6.92
CA LEU A 263 9.57 -13.94 -6.59
C LEU A 263 10.41 -14.36 -7.80
N SER A 264 11.70 -14.60 -7.55
CA SER A 264 12.61 -15.24 -8.51
C SER A 264 12.22 -16.71 -8.76
N LEU A 265 12.83 -17.34 -9.76
CA LEU A 265 12.59 -18.76 -10.02
C LEU A 265 13.17 -19.60 -8.88
N GLU A 266 14.32 -19.21 -8.35
CA GLU A 266 15.00 -19.87 -7.22
C GLU A 266 14.14 -19.84 -5.95
N GLU A 267 13.55 -18.68 -5.63
CA GLU A 267 12.64 -18.53 -4.48
C GLU A 267 11.40 -19.40 -4.64
N LYS A 268 10.83 -19.45 -5.85
CA LYS A 268 9.69 -20.33 -6.14
C LYS A 268 10.07 -21.80 -5.97
N THR A 269 11.27 -22.21 -6.37
CA THR A 269 11.74 -23.60 -6.15
C THR A 269 11.86 -23.92 -4.66
N ILE A 270 12.41 -23.01 -3.85
CA ILE A 270 12.47 -23.16 -2.39
C ILE A 270 11.05 -23.29 -1.82
N TYR A 271 10.14 -22.40 -2.20
CA TYR A 271 8.79 -22.37 -1.63
C TYR A 271 8.00 -23.62 -2.04
N PHE A 272 8.19 -24.10 -3.28
CA PHE A 272 7.61 -25.37 -3.74
C PHE A 272 8.11 -26.56 -2.91
N SER A 273 9.39 -26.57 -2.51
CA SER A 273 9.94 -27.64 -1.67
C SER A 273 9.36 -27.71 -0.27
N LEU A 274 8.80 -26.59 0.23
CA LEU A 274 8.13 -26.48 1.53
C LEU A 274 6.66 -26.91 1.47
N LEU A 275 6.09 -27.09 0.28
CA LEU A 275 4.75 -27.66 0.13
C LEU A 275 4.81 -29.18 0.41
N PRO A 276 3.75 -29.76 1.00
CA PRO A 276 3.66 -31.20 1.19
C PRO A 276 3.76 -31.85 -0.18
N LYS A 277 4.74 -32.73 -0.36
CA LYS A 277 4.74 -33.67 -1.48
C LYS A 277 3.71 -34.74 -1.12
N ASP A 278 2.69 -34.92 -1.95
CA ASP A 278 1.68 -35.96 -1.76
C ASP A 278 2.35 -37.30 -1.42
N SER A 279 2.23 -37.74 -0.18
CA SER A 279 2.57 -39.10 0.23
C SER A 279 1.35 -39.98 0.48
N HIS A 280 0.10 -39.48 0.33
CA HIS A 280 -1.11 -40.29 0.58
C HIS A 280 -2.37 -39.90 -0.22
N LEU A 281 -2.28 -39.60 -1.53
CA LEU A 281 -3.45 -39.55 -2.42
C LEU A 281 -3.52 -40.67 -3.47
N THR A 282 -2.64 -41.67 -3.36
CA THR A 282 -2.75 -42.95 -4.06
C THR A 282 -2.84 -44.07 -3.03
N ASN A 283 -4.04 -44.33 -2.51
CA ASN A 283 -4.50 -45.65 -2.04
C ASN A 283 -5.91 -45.53 -1.43
N SER A 284 -6.92 -45.50 -2.29
CA SER A 284 -8.27 -45.97 -1.98
C SER A 284 -9.06 -46.10 -3.27
N SER A 285 -8.75 -47.18 -4.00
CA SER A 285 -9.65 -47.82 -4.94
C SER A 285 -10.01 -49.19 -4.37
#